data_AF-A0A4R9Q0I1-F1
#
_entry.id   AF-A0A4R9Q0I1-F1
#
_cell.length_a   1.000
_cell.length_b   1.000
_cell.length_c   1.000
_cell.angle_alpha   90.00
_cell.angle_beta   90.00
_cell.angle_gamma   90.00
#
_symmetry.space_group_name_H-M   'P 1'
#
loop_
_entity.id
_entity.type
_entity.pdbx_description
1 polymer ?
#
loop_
_entity_poly.entity_id
_entity_poly.type
_entity_poly.pdbx_seq_one_letter_code
_entity_poly.pdbx_strand_id
1 'polypeptide(L)'
;LLPNQELEEAETFAGLADADNLVRTEKGMLASSANRLMRFGADGKAEVLQEFPGEITALAHARGMTALAIDGKGVVIRGGLHDGRMAVGDEARGLSCVTALTFLDSNTLLVANGSASQPASAWRRDLMQKNASGSVWRLDLKSGRLELIRDGLAWPGGIATTGSNRV
;
A
#
# COMPACT_ATOMS: atom_id res chain seq x y z
N LEU A 1 -0.90 34.06 -1.28
CA LEU A 1 0.04 32.94 -1.09
C LEU A 1 -0.14 32.01 -2.26
N LEU A 2 0.94 31.72 -3.01
CA LEU A 2 0.86 30.70 -4.05
C LEU A 2 0.65 29.35 -3.34
N PRO A 3 -0.25 28.46 -3.82
CA PRO A 3 -0.62 27.23 -3.13
C PRO A 3 0.55 26.30 -2.74
N ASN A 4 1.70 26.43 -3.40
CA ASN A 4 2.84 25.52 -3.23
C ASN A 4 4.00 26.11 -2.42
N GLN A 5 3.91 27.38 -1.97
CA GLN A 5 5.03 28.04 -1.30
C GLN A 5 5.41 27.34 0.02
N GLU A 6 4.42 26.81 0.75
CA GLU A 6 4.67 26.04 1.97
C GLU A 6 5.47 24.75 1.72
N LEU A 7 5.35 24.13 0.54
CA LEU A 7 6.12 22.94 0.18
C LEU A 7 7.56 23.30 -0.22
N GLU A 8 7.75 24.44 -0.88
CA GLU A 8 9.07 24.92 -1.30
C GLU A 8 9.92 25.38 -0.11
N GLU A 9 9.29 25.97 0.91
CA GLU A 9 9.95 26.47 2.11
C GLU A 9 10.04 25.41 3.23
N ALA A 10 9.44 24.24 3.05
CA ALA A 10 9.45 23.17 4.05
C ALA A 10 10.88 22.67 4.31
N GLU A 11 11.25 22.58 5.59
CA GLU A 11 12.52 22.00 5.98
C GLU A 11 12.56 20.50 5.64
N THR A 12 13.69 20.04 5.09
CA THR A 12 13.91 18.62 4.82
C THR A 12 13.91 17.84 6.12
N PHE A 13 12.91 17.00 6.30
CA PHE A 13 12.78 16.14 7.47
C PHE A 13 13.85 15.02 7.51
N ALA A 14 14.00 14.29 6.41
CA ALA A 14 14.99 13.21 6.28
C ALA A 14 15.21 12.82 4.80
N GLY A 15 16.39 12.26 4.50
CA GLY A 15 16.66 11.62 3.21
C GLY A 15 16.38 10.12 3.25
N LEU A 16 15.74 9.57 2.21
CA LEU A 16 15.54 8.14 2.04
C LEU A 16 15.68 7.76 0.55
N ALA A 17 16.65 6.91 0.23
CA ALA A 17 16.80 6.36 -1.11
C ALA A 17 15.69 5.34 -1.41
N ASP A 18 15.25 5.30 -2.67
CA ASP A 18 14.22 4.38 -3.16
C ASP A 18 12.92 4.41 -2.34
N ALA A 19 12.58 5.58 -1.80
CA ALA A 19 11.35 5.80 -1.06
C ALA A 19 10.15 5.67 -2.00
N ASP A 20 9.16 4.86 -1.60
CA ASP A 20 7.97 4.58 -2.41
C ASP A 20 6.67 4.88 -1.66
N ASN A 21 6.52 4.33 -0.45
CA ASN A 21 5.33 4.52 0.39
C ASN A 21 5.68 5.14 1.75
N LEU A 22 4.77 5.94 2.31
CA LEU A 22 4.89 6.57 3.64
C LEU A 22 3.53 6.56 4.36
N VAL A 23 3.51 6.17 5.64
CA VAL A 23 2.33 6.24 6.50
C VAL A 23 2.68 6.78 7.88
N ARG A 24 1.74 7.52 8.48
CA ARG A 24 1.85 7.96 9.88
C ARG A 24 1.34 6.87 10.82
N THR A 25 2.03 6.72 11.95
CA THR A 25 1.68 5.81 13.04
C THR A 25 1.66 6.56 14.37
N GLU A 26 1.23 5.91 15.45
CA GLU A 26 1.30 6.48 16.79
C GLU A 26 2.75 6.65 17.30
N LYS A 27 3.72 5.95 16.69
CA LYS A 27 5.14 5.94 17.09
C LYS A 27 6.05 6.74 16.14
N GLY A 28 5.49 7.58 15.29
CA GLY A 28 6.23 8.30 14.23
C GLY A 28 5.77 7.86 12.85
N MET A 29 6.68 7.76 11.89
CA MET A 29 6.35 7.40 10.51
C MET A 29 6.97 6.06 10.12
N LEU A 30 6.29 5.36 9.21
CA LEU A 30 6.84 4.20 8.52
C LEU A 30 6.94 4.52 7.03
N ALA A 31 8.05 4.16 6.41
CA ALA A 31 8.25 4.30 4.98
C ALA A 31 8.78 3.00 4.38
N SER A 32 8.50 2.74 3.10
CA SER A 32 9.20 1.68 2.37
C SER A 32 10.44 2.25 1.66
N SER A 33 11.48 1.42 1.57
CA SER A 33 12.66 1.62 0.72
C SER A 33 13.01 0.28 0.09
N ALA A 34 12.66 0.10 -1.19
CA ALA A 34 12.66 -1.20 -1.87
C ALA A 34 11.95 -2.29 -1.04
N ASN A 35 12.69 -3.29 -0.55
CA ASN A 35 12.18 -4.41 0.25
C ASN A 35 12.22 -4.17 1.77
N ARG A 36 12.51 -2.95 2.23
CA ARG A 36 12.69 -2.62 3.65
C ARG A 36 11.58 -1.72 4.15
N LEU A 37 11.02 -2.07 5.31
CA LEU A 37 10.15 -1.19 6.09
C LEU A 37 11.02 -0.39 7.07
N MET A 38 11.08 0.91 6.86
CA MET A 38 11.82 1.88 7.66
C MET A 38 10.92 2.51 8.70
N ARG A 39 11.44 2.77 9.91
CA ARG A 39 10.77 3.60 10.93
C ARG A 39 11.55 4.89 11.12
N PHE A 40 10.85 6.02 11.08
CA PHE A 40 11.40 7.33 11.41
C PHE A 40 10.89 7.80 12.77
N GLY A 41 11.82 8.18 13.64
CA GLY A 41 11.54 8.95 14.85
C GLY A 41 11.24 10.41 14.51
N ALA A 42 10.73 11.17 15.48
CA ALA A 42 10.42 12.60 15.29
C ALA A 42 11.68 13.46 15.04
N ASP A 43 12.87 12.94 15.32
CA ASP A 43 14.17 13.57 15.09
C ASP A 43 14.74 13.30 13.68
N GLY A 44 13.94 12.70 12.78
CA GLY A 44 14.36 12.39 11.41
C GLY A 44 15.26 11.16 11.30
N LYS A 45 15.63 10.50 12.41
CA LYS A 45 16.45 9.29 12.36
C LYS A 45 15.63 8.08 11.94
N ALA A 46 16.20 7.29 11.04
CA ALA A 46 15.59 6.08 10.52
C ALA A 46 16.26 4.82 11.06
N GLU A 47 15.46 3.79 11.31
CA GLU A 47 15.94 2.42 11.50
C GLU A 47 15.22 1.47 10.54
N VAL A 48 15.90 0.39 10.15
CA VAL A 48 15.25 -0.71 9.44
C VAL A 48 14.45 -1.51 10.46
N LEU A 49 13.12 -1.49 10.34
CA LEU A 49 12.25 -2.28 11.20
C LEU A 49 12.20 -3.74 10.77
N GLN A 50 12.13 -3.97 9.45
CA GLN A 50 12.07 -5.30 8.86
C GLN A 50 12.48 -5.27 7.38
N GLU A 51 13.12 -6.35 6.93
CA GLU A 51 13.37 -6.64 5.52
C GLU A 51 12.46 -7.78 5.03
N PHE A 52 12.08 -7.72 3.75
CA PHE A 52 11.19 -8.69 3.11
C PHE A 52 11.86 -9.33 1.89
N PRO A 53 11.38 -10.51 1.45
CA PRO A 53 11.95 -11.20 0.28
C PRO A 53 11.65 -10.52 -1.06
N GLY A 54 10.75 -9.54 -1.11
CA GLY A 54 10.38 -8.78 -2.29
C GLY A 54 10.14 -7.31 -1.95
N GLU A 55 10.06 -6.46 -2.97
CA GLU A 55 9.80 -5.03 -2.80
C GLU A 55 8.43 -4.79 -2.15
N ILE A 56 8.37 -3.78 -1.28
CA ILE A 56 7.11 -3.31 -0.71
C ILE A 56 6.50 -2.35 -1.72
N THR A 57 5.38 -2.74 -2.34
CA THR A 57 4.74 -1.98 -3.42
C THR A 57 3.56 -1.12 -2.95
N ALA A 58 3.07 -1.36 -1.74
CA ALA A 58 2.02 -0.54 -1.12
C ALA A 58 2.06 -0.67 0.40
N LEU A 59 1.69 0.41 1.10
CA LEU A 59 1.64 0.49 2.56
C LEU A 59 0.34 1.16 3.02
N ALA A 60 -0.28 0.63 4.08
CA ALA A 60 -1.37 1.32 4.79
C ALA A 60 -1.24 1.09 6.30
N HIS A 61 -1.65 2.06 7.10
CA HIS A 61 -1.65 1.94 8.56
C HIS A 61 -2.96 2.45 9.16
N ALA A 62 -3.54 1.67 10.07
CA ALA A 62 -4.70 2.08 10.86
C ALA A 62 -4.82 1.25 12.14
N ARG A 63 -5.15 1.92 13.26
CA ARG A 63 -5.48 1.25 14.54
C ARG A 63 -4.39 0.25 14.98
N GLY A 64 -3.12 0.64 14.86
CA GLY A 64 -1.97 -0.20 15.20
C GLY A 64 -1.67 -1.35 14.23
N MET A 65 -2.44 -1.52 13.15
CA MET A 65 -2.18 -2.50 12.09
C MET A 65 -1.49 -1.82 10.91
N THR A 66 -0.47 -2.47 10.36
CA THR A 66 0.21 -2.05 9.14
C THR A 66 -0.01 -3.12 8.07
N ALA A 67 -0.68 -2.77 6.98
CA ALA A 67 -0.79 -3.62 5.80
C ALA A 67 0.35 -3.31 4.84
N LEU A 68 1.01 -4.35 4.35
CA LEU A 68 2.06 -4.28 3.34
C LEU A 68 1.68 -5.14 2.16
N ALA A 69 1.85 -4.62 0.95
CA ALA A 69 1.93 -5.44 -0.24
C ALA A 69 3.39 -5.73 -0.55
N ILE A 70 3.73 -7.00 -0.72
CA ILE A 70 5.09 -7.44 -1.01
C ILE A 70 5.06 -8.19 -2.34
N ASP A 71 5.89 -7.76 -3.28
CA ASP A 71 5.99 -8.41 -4.59
C ASP A 71 6.32 -9.91 -4.43
N GLY A 72 5.64 -10.75 -5.20
CA GLY A 72 5.73 -12.22 -5.12
C GLY A 72 5.14 -12.88 -3.86
N LYS A 73 4.66 -12.10 -2.86
CA LYS A 73 4.09 -12.64 -1.60
C LYS A 73 2.65 -12.21 -1.35
N GLY A 74 2.20 -11.09 -1.92
CA GLY A 74 0.85 -10.55 -1.73
C GLY A 74 0.74 -9.66 -0.48
N VAL A 75 -0.48 -9.53 0.04
CA VAL A 75 -0.78 -8.62 1.16
C VAL A 75 -0.60 -9.33 2.51
N VAL A 76 0.11 -8.67 3.43
CA VAL A 76 0.33 -9.13 4.80
C VAL A 76 0.04 -8.04 5.83
N ILE A 77 -0.57 -8.42 6.95
CA ILE A 77 -0.79 -7.52 8.09
C ILE A 77 0.30 -7.73 9.15
N ARG A 78 0.76 -6.62 9.73
CA ARG A 78 1.71 -6.55 10.84
C ARG A 78 1.17 -5.71 11.98
N GLY A 79 1.25 -6.24 13.19
CA GLY A 79 0.73 -5.62 14.41
C GLY A 79 -0.79 -5.60 14.50
N GLY A 80 -1.30 -5.21 15.67
CA GLY A 80 -2.73 -5.03 15.93
C GLY A 80 -3.56 -6.32 15.88
N LEU A 81 -4.87 -6.15 15.67
CA LEU A 81 -5.87 -7.21 15.83
C LEU A 81 -5.70 -8.41 14.88
N HIS A 82 -5.21 -8.14 13.66
CA HIS A 82 -5.09 -9.14 12.58
C HIS A 82 -3.63 -9.43 12.22
N ASP A 83 -2.71 -9.32 13.18
CA ASP A 83 -1.29 -9.59 12.94
C ASP A 83 -1.06 -10.96 12.28
N GLY A 84 -0.22 -10.99 11.25
CA GLY A 84 0.07 -12.19 10.47
C GLY A 84 -1.00 -12.57 9.44
N ARG A 85 -2.15 -11.86 9.36
CA ARG A 85 -3.17 -12.13 8.35
C ARG A 85 -2.62 -11.95 6.93
N MET A 86 -2.99 -12.88 6.05
CA MET A 86 -2.74 -12.85 4.62
C MET A 86 -4.04 -13.12 3.85
N ALA A 87 -4.10 -12.70 2.60
CA ALA A 87 -5.17 -13.10 1.69
C ALA A 87 -5.10 -14.60 1.38
N VAL A 88 -6.25 -15.25 1.25
CA VAL A 88 -6.38 -16.69 0.94
C VAL A 88 -7.35 -16.91 -0.20
N GLY A 89 -7.25 -18.07 -0.85
CA GLY A 89 -8.05 -18.43 -2.03
C GLY A 89 -7.26 -18.29 -3.33
N ASP A 90 -7.91 -18.63 -4.45
CA ASP A 90 -7.29 -18.57 -5.77
C ASP A 90 -7.11 -17.12 -6.24
N GLU A 91 -8.02 -16.23 -5.83
CA GLU A 91 -7.97 -14.79 -6.11
C GLU A 91 -6.70 -14.15 -5.53
N ALA A 92 -6.23 -14.64 -4.37
CA ALA A 92 -5.01 -14.15 -3.74
C ALA A 92 -3.77 -14.37 -4.63
N ARG A 93 -3.77 -15.43 -5.46
CA ARG A 93 -2.69 -15.69 -6.43
C ARG A 93 -2.70 -14.71 -7.60
N GLY A 94 -3.86 -14.10 -7.88
CA GLY A 94 -4.03 -13.09 -8.92
C GLY A 94 -3.65 -11.66 -8.49
N LEU A 95 -3.42 -11.42 -7.19
CA LEU A 95 -2.97 -10.12 -6.66
C LEU A 95 -1.44 -9.95 -6.78
N SER A 96 -0.92 -10.05 -7.99
CA SER A 96 0.52 -9.94 -8.28
C SER A 96 1.00 -8.51 -8.55
N CYS A 97 0.09 -7.53 -8.62
CA CYS A 97 0.38 -6.14 -8.96
C CYS A 97 -0.30 -5.18 -7.99
N VAL A 98 -0.16 -5.39 -6.68
CA VAL A 98 -0.80 -4.51 -5.70
C VAL A 98 -0.13 -3.14 -5.70
N THR A 99 -0.91 -2.10 -6.02
CA THR A 99 -0.45 -0.73 -6.22
C THR A 99 -0.91 0.22 -5.12
N ALA A 100 -1.98 -0.11 -4.39
CA ALA A 100 -2.46 0.72 -3.29
C ALA A 100 -3.27 -0.09 -2.27
N LEU A 101 -3.25 0.37 -1.02
CA LEU A 101 -3.96 -0.22 0.11
C LEU A 101 -4.65 0.88 0.91
N THR A 102 -5.85 0.60 1.44
CA THR A 102 -6.44 1.46 2.47
C THR A 102 -7.36 0.66 3.39
N PHE A 103 -7.34 0.95 4.68
CA PHE A 103 -8.29 0.32 5.62
C PHE A 103 -9.64 1.02 5.51
N LEU A 104 -10.69 0.25 5.25
CA LEU A 104 -12.07 0.75 5.33
C LEU A 104 -12.54 0.79 6.78
N ASP A 105 -12.22 -0.27 7.54
CA ASP A 105 -12.53 -0.41 8.96
C ASP A 105 -11.52 -1.37 9.64
N SER A 106 -11.77 -1.80 10.88
CA SER A 106 -10.86 -2.68 11.64
C SER A 106 -10.75 -4.11 11.10
N ASN A 107 -11.65 -4.52 10.21
CA ASN A 107 -11.74 -5.87 9.65
C ASN A 107 -11.71 -5.88 8.12
N THR A 108 -11.62 -4.72 7.48
CA THR A 108 -11.71 -4.61 6.02
C THR A 108 -10.56 -3.77 5.49
N LEU A 109 -9.79 -4.36 4.57
CA LEU A 109 -8.77 -3.68 3.78
C LEU A 109 -9.22 -3.64 2.31
N LEU A 110 -9.12 -2.49 1.67
CA LEU A 110 -9.27 -2.38 0.22
C LEU A 110 -7.90 -2.49 -0.44
N VAL A 111 -7.86 -3.26 -1.52
CA VAL A 111 -6.64 -3.59 -2.27
C VAL A 111 -6.83 -3.20 -3.73
N ALA A 112 -5.99 -2.32 -4.24
CA ALA A 112 -5.92 -2.02 -5.66
C ALA A 112 -4.85 -2.90 -6.32
N ASN A 113 -5.22 -3.59 -7.39
CA ASN A 113 -4.33 -4.38 -8.23
C ASN A 113 -4.20 -3.70 -9.60
N GLY A 114 -3.01 -3.22 -9.92
CA GLY A 114 -2.71 -2.42 -11.11
C GLY A 114 -3.00 -3.15 -12.43
N SER A 115 -2.63 -4.43 -12.50
CA SER A 115 -2.73 -5.27 -13.69
C SER A 115 -2.93 -6.73 -13.32
N ALA A 116 -3.70 -7.47 -14.12
CA ALA A 116 -3.85 -8.91 -13.98
C ALA A 116 -2.73 -9.70 -14.68
N SER A 117 -1.87 -9.03 -15.46
CA SER A 117 -0.88 -9.70 -16.32
C SER A 117 0.55 -9.15 -16.21
N GLN A 118 0.74 -7.98 -15.59
CA GLN A 118 2.05 -7.38 -15.35
C GLN A 118 2.29 -7.20 -13.84
N PRO A 119 3.52 -7.43 -13.33
CA PRO A 119 3.87 -7.02 -11.97
C PRO A 119 3.96 -5.49 -11.85
N ALA A 120 3.94 -4.97 -10.62
CA ALA A 120 4.00 -3.53 -10.36
C ALA A 120 5.23 -2.85 -10.99
N SER A 121 6.39 -3.51 -10.97
CA SER A 121 7.64 -3.03 -11.58
C SER A 121 7.58 -2.87 -13.10
N ALA A 122 6.64 -3.54 -13.77
CA ALA A 122 6.44 -3.49 -15.22
C ALA A 122 5.36 -2.48 -15.66
N TRP A 123 5.01 -1.50 -14.82
CA TRP A 123 3.97 -0.48 -15.09
C TRP A 123 4.10 0.20 -16.46
N ARG A 124 5.32 0.50 -16.91
CA ARG A 124 5.57 1.12 -18.22
C ARG A 124 5.07 0.24 -19.37
N ARG A 125 5.24 -1.08 -19.25
CA ARG A 125 4.79 -2.03 -20.26
C ARG A 125 3.26 -2.09 -20.29
N ASP A 126 2.63 -2.19 -19.12
CA ASP A 126 1.16 -2.23 -19.00
C ASP A 126 0.52 -0.96 -19.59
N LEU A 127 1.10 0.20 -19.29
CA LEU A 127 0.72 1.49 -19.86
C LEU A 127 0.85 1.52 -21.39
N MET A 128 1.99 1.08 -21.93
CA MET A 128 2.22 1.06 -23.38
C MET A 128 1.31 0.08 -24.12
N GLN A 129 0.86 -0.98 -23.45
CA GLN A 129 -0.16 -1.92 -23.96
C GLN A 129 -1.58 -1.34 -23.90
N LYS A 130 -1.77 -0.16 -23.29
CA LYS A 130 -3.09 0.45 -23.03
C LYS A 130 -4.02 -0.52 -22.31
N ASN A 131 -3.46 -1.31 -21.40
CA ASN A 131 -4.20 -2.33 -20.69
C ASN A 131 -5.20 -1.67 -19.72
N ALA A 132 -6.28 -2.39 -19.42
CA ALA A 132 -7.30 -1.99 -18.45
C ALA A 132 -7.74 -3.20 -17.62
N SER A 133 -6.79 -4.06 -17.26
CA SER A 133 -7.03 -5.29 -16.49
C SER A 133 -6.97 -5.09 -14.97
N GLY A 134 -6.74 -3.86 -14.51
CA GLY A 134 -6.67 -3.52 -13.10
C GLY A 134 -8.00 -3.72 -12.39
N SER A 135 -7.92 -3.90 -11.07
CA SER A 135 -9.07 -4.21 -10.23
C SER A 135 -8.94 -3.67 -8.81
N VAL A 136 -10.06 -3.57 -8.11
CA VAL A 136 -10.16 -3.23 -6.69
C VAL A 136 -10.88 -4.37 -5.97
N TRP A 137 -10.33 -4.77 -4.83
CA TRP A 137 -10.79 -5.89 -4.04
C TRP A 137 -11.03 -5.47 -2.59
N ARG A 138 -11.99 -6.13 -1.96
CA ARG A 138 -12.20 -6.12 -0.52
C ARG A 138 -11.53 -7.35 0.09
N LEU A 139 -10.59 -7.15 0.99
CA LEU A 139 -10.00 -8.20 1.83
C LEU A 139 -10.66 -8.18 3.21
N ASP A 140 -11.39 -9.25 3.54
CA ASP A 140 -11.88 -9.48 4.89
C ASP A 140 -10.73 -10.01 5.76
N LEU A 141 -10.36 -9.26 6.81
CA LEU A 141 -9.20 -9.56 7.65
C LEU A 141 -9.47 -10.65 8.68
N LYS A 142 -10.73 -11.01 8.94
CA LYS A 142 -11.07 -12.12 9.85
C LYS A 142 -10.84 -13.47 9.18
N SER A 143 -11.24 -13.59 7.92
CA SER A 143 -11.22 -14.81 7.13
C SER A 143 -10.04 -14.88 6.16
N GLY A 144 -9.52 -13.73 5.74
CA GLY A 144 -8.55 -13.60 4.64
C GLY A 144 -9.16 -13.67 3.25
N ARG A 145 -10.49 -13.73 3.11
CA ARG A 145 -11.14 -13.88 1.80
C ARG A 145 -11.15 -12.55 1.05
N LEU A 146 -10.98 -12.66 -0.26
CA LEU A 146 -11.08 -11.55 -1.21
C LEU A 146 -12.44 -11.55 -1.89
N GLU A 147 -12.94 -10.35 -2.16
CA GLU A 147 -14.13 -10.11 -2.96
C GLU A 147 -13.87 -8.98 -3.95
N LEU A 148 -14.14 -9.24 -5.23
CA LEU A 148 -13.96 -8.25 -6.28
C LEU A 148 -15.00 -7.13 -6.13
N ILE A 149 -14.54 -5.88 -6.05
CA ILE A 149 -15.42 -4.71 -6.07
C ILE A 149 -15.60 -4.22 -7.52
N ARG A 150 -14.49 -4.12 -8.26
CA ARG A 150 -14.48 -3.62 -9.62
C ARG A 150 -13.25 -4.12 -10.36
N ASP A 151 -13.40 -4.48 -11.63
CA ASP A 151 -12.33 -4.72 -12.58
C ASP A 151 -12.46 -3.77 -13.79
N GLY A 152 -11.62 -3.99 -14.81
CA GLY A 152 -11.64 -3.16 -16.01
C GLY A 152 -10.97 -1.80 -15.83
N LEU A 153 -10.12 -1.64 -14.80
CA LEU A 153 -9.49 -0.37 -14.46
C LEU A 153 -8.14 -0.22 -15.18
N ALA A 154 -7.90 0.97 -15.74
CA ALA A 154 -6.61 1.33 -16.32
C ALA A 154 -5.65 1.76 -15.20
N TRP A 155 -4.94 0.78 -14.61
CA TRP A 155 -3.91 0.98 -13.60
C TRP A 155 -4.37 1.77 -12.36
N PRO A 156 -5.17 1.18 -11.44
CA PRO A 156 -5.60 1.86 -10.22
C PRO A 156 -4.42 2.10 -9.26
N GLY A 157 -3.71 3.23 -9.43
CA GLY A 157 -2.52 3.60 -8.66
C GLY A 157 -2.78 4.23 -7.29
N GLY A 158 -4.05 4.33 -6.86
CA GLY A 158 -4.41 4.94 -5.58
C GLY A 158 -5.83 4.55 -5.17
N ILE A 159 -6.04 4.39 -3.87
CA ILE A 159 -7.35 4.17 -3.28
C ILE A 159 -7.42 4.92 -1.94
N ALA A 160 -8.47 5.69 -1.75
CA ALA A 160 -8.72 6.44 -0.53
C ALA A 160 -10.18 6.32 -0.14
N THR A 161 -10.44 6.31 1.16
CA THR A 161 -11.80 6.49 1.67
C THR A 161 -12.16 7.97 1.57
N THR A 162 -13.43 8.29 1.32
CA THR A 162 -13.87 9.68 1.10
C THR A 162 -13.77 10.57 2.35
N GLY A 163 -13.43 10.00 3.52
CA GLY A 163 -13.24 10.76 4.76
C GLY A 163 -14.50 11.44 5.31
N SER A 164 -15.63 11.39 4.59
CA SER A 164 -16.87 12.10 4.93
C SER A 164 -18.12 11.23 4.70
N ASN A 165 -19.09 11.38 5.61
CA ASN A 165 -20.47 10.92 5.47
C ASN A 165 -21.30 11.76 4.46
N ARG A 166 -20.67 12.53 3.56
CA ARG A 166 -21.35 13.32 2.52
C ARG A 166 -20.46 13.48 1.29
N VAL A 167 -21.05 13.16 0.14
CA VAL A 167 -20.71 13.69 -1.20
C VAL A 167 -21.33 15.07 -1.32
#